data_AF-A0A4V3DVU0-F1
#
_entry.id   AF-A0A4V3DVU0-F1
#
_cell.length_a   1.000
_cell.length_b   1.000
_cell.length_c   1.000
_cell.angle_alpha   90.00
_cell.angle_beta   90.00
_cell.angle_gamma   90.00
#
_symmetry.space_group_name_H-M   'P 1'
#
loop_
_entity.id
_entity.type
_entity.pdbx_description
1 polymer ?
#
loop_
_entity_poly.entity_id
_entity_poly.type
_entity_poly.pdbx_seq_one_letter_code
_entity_poly.pdbx_strand_id
1 'polypeptide(L)'
;MTDLTISNFSDLVMMAGDRIVTDSRRVARHFGKRHDNVLRAYDRIECSKEFNQLNFEAVEYMDAKGELRRMIRMTKDGFMFMVMGFTGKKAAQTKESFIVAFNAMADHIRRQSASAWQEYRAAAIEFEKGRDTASLCGKGLRRWRTIKHALEDRLDRLECEVQPALFLN
;
A
#
# COMPACT_ATOMS: atom_id res chain seq x y z
N MET A 1 -14.67 -3.71 -27.41
CA MET A 1 -14.13 -4.19 -26.12
C MET A 1 -12.91 -5.03 -26.48
N THR A 2 -11.70 -4.45 -26.42
CA THR A 2 -10.48 -5.15 -26.84
C THR A 2 -10.14 -6.18 -25.78
N ASP A 3 -10.29 -7.47 -26.12
CA ASP A 3 -9.70 -8.57 -25.37
C ASP A 3 -8.19 -8.31 -25.28
N LEU A 4 -7.76 -7.77 -24.14
CA LEU A 4 -6.36 -7.77 -23.75
C LEU A 4 -6.03 -9.23 -23.50
N THR A 5 -5.52 -9.89 -24.53
CA THR A 5 -4.95 -11.24 -24.41
C THR A 5 -3.85 -11.13 -23.36
N ILE A 6 -4.14 -11.58 -22.14
CA ILE A 6 -3.16 -11.62 -21.06
C ILE A 6 -1.97 -12.43 -21.60
N SER A 7 -0.81 -11.78 -21.74
CA SER A 7 0.39 -12.46 -22.21
C SER A 7 0.63 -13.66 -21.31
N ASN A 8 0.70 -14.87 -21.87
CA ASN A 8 1.02 -16.06 -21.10
C ASN A 8 2.51 -15.99 -20.69
N PHE A 9 2.74 -15.65 -19.42
CA PHE A 9 4.09 -15.49 -18.85
C PHE A 9 4.72 -16.81 -18.40
N SER A 10 4.02 -17.94 -18.51
CA SER A 10 4.50 -19.25 -18.02
C SER A 10 5.86 -19.64 -18.62
N ASP A 11 6.10 -19.29 -19.89
CA ASP A 11 7.36 -19.60 -20.57
C ASP A 11 8.55 -18.74 -20.10
N LEU A 12 8.28 -17.59 -19.48
CA LEU A 12 9.31 -16.69 -18.94
C LEU A 12 9.73 -17.08 -17.52
N VAL A 13 8.83 -17.69 -16.76
CA VAL A 13 9.03 -17.91 -15.32
C VAL A 13 9.78 -19.22 -15.05
N MET A 14 10.75 -19.16 -14.14
CA MET A 14 11.37 -20.32 -13.51
C MET A 14 11.60 -20.09 -12.01
N MET A 15 11.73 -21.17 -11.25
CA MET A 15 12.15 -21.13 -9.85
C MET A 15 13.66 -21.36 -9.76
N ALA A 16 14.35 -20.48 -9.03
CA ALA A 16 15.73 -20.68 -8.60
C ALA A 16 15.78 -20.58 -7.07
N GLY A 17 15.69 -21.73 -6.40
CA GLY A 17 15.46 -21.79 -4.96
C GLY A 17 14.07 -21.26 -4.61
N ASP A 18 14.03 -20.22 -3.78
CA ASP A 18 12.82 -19.50 -3.35
C ASP A 18 12.48 -18.29 -4.25
N ARG A 19 13.32 -17.97 -5.24
CA ARG A 19 13.14 -16.79 -6.10
C ARG A 19 12.51 -17.16 -7.44
N ILE A 20 11.53 -16.35 -7.83
CA ILE A 20 10.97 -16.33 -9.18
C ILE A 20 11.92 -15.53 -10.08
N VAL A 21 12.49 -16.19 -11.08
CA VAL A 21 13.47 -15.61 -12.01
C VAL A 21 13.11 -15.93 -13.46
N THR A 22 13.78 -15.25 -14.40
CA THR A 22 13.81 -15.56 -15.84
C THR A 22 15.26 -15.54 -16.33
N ASP A 23 15.50 -16.01 -17.54
CA ASP A 23 16.80 -15.91 -18.20
C ASP A 23 16.71 -15.18 -19.55
N SER A 24 17.85 -14.70 -20.05
CA SER A 24 17.92 -13.95 -21.30
C SER A 24 17.55 -14.77 -22.55
N ARG A 25 17.57 -16.11 -22.51
CA ARG A 25 17.12 -16.97 -23.63
C ARG A 25 15.59 -17.06 -23.67
N ARG A 26 14.94 -17.18 -22.52
CA ARG A 26 13.47 -17.13 -22.41
C ARG A 26 12.93 -15.78 -22.85
N VAL A 27 13.59 -14.70 -22.43
CA VAL A 27 13.29 -13.34 -22.90
C VAL A 27 13.41 -13.25 -24.43
N ALA A 28 14.52 -13.75 -24.99
CA ALA A 28 14.74 -13.78 -26.44
C ALA A 28 13.61 -14.54 -27.17
N ARG A 29 13.25 -15.73 -26.70
CA ARG A 29 12.16 -16.54 -27.26
C ARG A 29 10.82 -15.83 -27.19
N HIS A 30 10.46 -15.29 -26.02
CA HIS A 30 9.18 -14.62 -25.79
C HIS A 30 9.00 -13.44 -26.75
N PHE A 31 10.00 -12.55 -26.84
CA PHE A 31 9.94 -11.38 -27.71
C PHE A 31 10.32 -11.65 -29.17
N GLY A 32 10.66 -12.89 -29.54
CA GLY A 32 11.11 -13.23 -30.90
C GLY A 32 12.40 -12.50 -31.30
N LYS A 33 13.29 -12.25 -30.35
CA LYS A 33 14.59 -11.58 -30.56
C LYS A 33 15.70 -12.62 -30.57
N ARG A 34 16.82 -12.32 -31.24
CA ARG A 34 18.05 -13.11 -31.10
C ARG A 34 18.63 -12.92 -29.69
N HIS A 35 19.23 -13.98 -29.14
CA HIS A 35 19.77 -13.97 -27.77
C HIS A 35 20.88 -12.93 -27.57
N ASP A 36 21.75 -12.75 -28.56
CA ASP A 36 22.81 -11.74 -28.55
C ASP A 36 22.26 -10.30 -28.50
N ASN A 37 21.10 -10.03 -29.12
CA ASN A 37 20.44 -8.73 -29.01
C ASN A 37 19.90 -8.48 -27.60
N VAL A 38 19.46 -9.53 -26.90
CA VAL A 38 19.02 -9.42 -25.49
C VAL A 38 20.21 -9.18 -24.56
N LEU A 39 21.32 -9.90 -24.77
CA LEU A 39 22.57 -9.66 -24.03
C LEU A 39 23.09 -8.23 -24.26
N ARG A 40 23.07 -7.76 -25.51
CA ARG A 40 23.44 -6.39 -25.86
C ARG A 40 22.53 -5.35 -25.20
N ALA A 41 21.24 -5.64 -25.10
CA ALA A 41 20.32 -4.76 -24.39
C ALA A 41 20.66 -4.69 -22.90
N TYR A 42 20.99 -5.83 -22.28
CA TYR A 42 21.49 -5.89 -20.90
C TYR A 42 22.79 -5.09 -20.72
N ASP A 43 23.77 -5.27 -21.61
CA ASP A 43 25.07 -4.58 -21.53
C ASP A 43 24.97 -3.05 -21.67
N ARG A 44 23.85 -2.55 -22.20
CA ARG A 44 23.56 -1.12 -22.37
C ARG A 44 22.65 -0.55 -21.29
N ILE A 45 22.25 -1.34 -20.29
CA ILE A 45 21.43 -0.86 -19.20
C ILE A 45 22.22 0.14 -18.36
N GLU A 46 21.67 1.34 -18.23
CA GLU A 46 22.12 2.33 -17.25
C GLU A 46 21.23 2.23 -16.01
N CYS A 47 21.74 1.57 -14.98
CA CYS A 47 21.08 1.45 -13.67
C CYS A 47 22.11 1.56 -12.55
N SER A 48 21.66 1.75 -11.30
CA SER A 48 22.58 1.79 -10.17
C SER A 48 23.26 0.43 -9.97
N LYS A 49 24.45 0.42 -9.37
CA LYS A 49 25.21 -0.82 -9.12
C LYS A 49 24.42 -1.78 -8.23
N GLU A 50 23.74 -1.22 -7.22
CA GLU A 50 22.91 -1.95 -6.27
C GLU A 50 21.73 -2.61 -6.99
N PHE A 51 21.05 -1.86 -7.88
CA PHE A 51 19.97 -2.42 -8.67
C PHE A 51 20.47 -3.55 -9.57
N ASN A 52 21.62 -3.37 -10.22
CA ASN A 52 22.19 -4.38 -11.09
C ASN A 52 22.48 -5.69 -10.33
N GLN A 53 23.18 -5.59 -9.20
CA GLN A 53 23.57 -6.73 -8.37
C GLN A 53 22.38 -7.51 -7.80
N LEU A 54 21.29 -6.81 -7.45
CA LEU A 54 20.09 -7.45 -6.89
C LEU A 54 19.23 -8.13 -7.95
N ASN A 55 19.26 -7.64 -9.19
CA ASN A 55 18.29 -8.04 -10.21
C ASN A 55 18.87 -8.84 -11.37
N PHE A 56 20.19 -8.87 -11.53
CA PHE A 56 20.86 -9.58 -12.63
C PHE A 56 22.05 -10.42 -12.13
N GLU A 57 22.15 -11.63 -12.68
CA GLU A 57 23.21 -12.59 -12.39
C GLU A 57 23.76 -13.12 -13.72
N ALA A 58 25.06 -12.96 -13.94
CA ALA A 58 25.72 -13.55 -15.10
C ALA A 58 25.94 -15.05 -14.85
N VAL A 59 25.45 -15.87 -15.78
CA VAL A 59 25.54 -17.33 -15.74
C VAL A 59 25.99 -17.87 -17.09
N GLU A 60 26.48 -19.10 -17.11
CA GLU A 60 26.84 -19.78 -18.36
C GLU A 60 25.93 -20.98 -18.60
N TYR A 61 25.76 -21.34 -19.86
CA TYR A 61 25.08 -22.56 -20.26
C TYR A 61 25.84 -23.24 -21.39
N MET A 62 25.72 -24.56 -21.47
CA MET A 62 26.24 -25.33 -22.60
C MET A 62 25.22 -25.29 -23.74
N ASP A 63 25.64 -24.83 -24.91
CA ASP A 63 24.78 -24.79 -26.08
C ASP A 63 24.68 -26.17 -26.77
N ALA A 64 23.89 -26.25 -27.84
CA ALA A 64 23.69 -27.50 -28.59
C ALA A 64 24.96 -28.02 -29.27
N LYS A 65 26.01 -27.21 -29.37
CA LYS A 65 27.32 -27.56 -29.93
C LYS A 65 28.33 -27.95 -28.85
N GLY A 66 27.92 -27.92 -27.58
CA GLY A 66 28.81 -28.20 -26.44
C GLY A 66 29.64 -26.99 -26.00
N GLU A 67 29.38 -25.79 -26.53
CA GLU A 67 30.16 -24.60 -26.18
C GLU A 67 29.52 -23.87 -24.99
N LEU A 68 30.35 -23.36 -24.08
CA LEU A 68 29.89 -22.49 -23.00
C LEU A 68 29.52 -21.11 -23.55
N ARG A 69 28.29 -20.68 -23.25
CA ARG A 69 27.73 -19.41 -23.71
C ARG A 69 27.22 -18.60 -22.52
N ARG A 70 27.49 -17.30 -22.55
CA ARG A 70 26.99 -16.34 -21.57
C ARG A 70 25.45 -16.25 -21.62
N MET A 71 24.83 -16.17 -20.46
CA MET A 71 23.41 -15.93 -20.24
C MET A 71 23.26 -15.04 -19.00
N ILE A 72 22.13 -14.32 -18.92
CA ILE A 72 21.82 -13.48 -17.76
C ILE A 72 20.56 -14.03 -17.13
N ARG A 73 20.65 -14.44 -15.87
CA ARG A 73 19.49 -14.72 -15.03
C ARG A 73 19.06 -13.41 -14.39
N MET A 74 17.76 -13.18 -14.28
CA MET A 74 17.22 -11.93 -13.76
C MET A 74 15.94 -12.14 -12.96
N THR A 75 15.71 -11.26 -12.00
CA THR A 75 14.46 -11.21 -11.22
C THR A 75 13.31 -10.67 -12.08
N LYS A 76 12.09 -10.72 -11.53
CA LYS A 76 10.92 -10.04 -12.11
C LYS A 76 11.20 -8.54 -12.36
N ASP A 77 11.87 -7.85 -11.45
CA ASP A 77 12.14 -6.42 -11.56
C ASP A 77 13.21 -6.13 -12.61
N GLY A 78 14.30 -6.92 -12.67
CA GLY A 78 15.31 -6.82 -13.72
C GLY A 78 14.74 -7.10 -15.12
N PHE A 79 13.88 -8.11 -15.23
CA PHE A 79 13.13 -8.40 -16.45
C PHE A 79 12.27 -7.21 -16.89
N MET A 80 11.47 -6.67 -15.98
CA MET A 80 10.56 -5.57 -16.30
C MET A 80 11.33 -4.31 -16.71
N PHE A 81 12.45 -4.04 -16.05
CA PHE A 81 13.37 -2.96 -16.42
C PHE A 81 13.86 -3.09 -17.86
N MET A 82 14.31 -4.29 -18.28
CA MET A 82 14.69 -4.54 -19.68
C MET A 82 13.56 -4.33 -20.67
N VAL A 83 12.37 -4.87 -20.35
CA VAL A 83 11.21 -4.78 -21.24
C VAL A 83 10.76 -3.35 -21.47
N MET A 84 10.93 -2.44 -20.50
CA MET A 84 10.60 -1.02 -20.70
C MET A 84 11.39 -0.40 -21.87
N GLY A 85 12.64 -0.80 -22.08
CA GLY A 85 13.47 -0.38 -23.22
C GLY A 85 13.17 -1.11 -24.53
N PHE A 86 12.36 -2.18 -24.52
CA PHE A 86 12.03 -2.93 -25.73
C PHE A 86 10.91 -2.26 -26.53
N THR A 87 10.99 -2.38 -27.85
CA THR A 87 9.96 -1.95 -28.80
C THR A 87 9.30 -3.15 -29.49
N GLY A 88 8.08 -2.95 -30.02
CA GLY A 88 7.31 -3.94 -30.78
C GLY A 88 6.01 -4.39 -30.08
N LYS A 89 5.11 -5.04 -30.83
CA LYS A 89 3.75 -5.43 -30.37
C LYS A 89 3.75 -6.27 -29.08
N LYS A 90 4.62 -7.28 -29.00
CA LYS A 90 4.75 -8.12 -27.79
C LYS A 90 5.27 -7.33 -26.58
N ALA A 91 6.21 -6.41 -26.80
CA ALA A 91 6.69 -5.53 -25.73
C ALA A 91 5.58 -4.60 -25.23
N ALA A 92 4.78 -4.03 -26.13
CA ALA A 92 3.62 -3.22 -25.78
C ALA A 92 2.60 -4.02 -24.95
N GLN A 93 2.24 -5.23 -25.39
CA GLN A 93 1.31 -6.11 -24.67
C GLN A 93 1.81 -6.46 -23.26
N THR A 94 3.11 -6.74 -23.10
CA THR A 94 3.69 -7.01 -21.78
C THR A 94 3.65 -5.77 -20.88
N LYS A 95 3.93 -4.57 -21.42
CA LYS A 95 3.85 -3.31 -20.66
C LYS A 95 2.41 -3.02 -20.23
N GLU A 96 1.44 -3.18 -21.13
CA GLU A 96 0.01 -3.01 -20.82
C GLU A 96 -0.44 -4.01 -19.76
N SER A 97 -0.06 -5.28 -19.87
CA SER A 97 -0.38 -6.31 -18.88
C SER A 97 0.18 -5.96 -17.50
N PHE A 98 1.41 -5.43 -17.44
CA PHE A 98 2.01 -4.96 -16.19
C PHE A 98 1.22 -3.77 -15.60
N ILE A 99 0.81 -2.80 -16.42
CA ILE A 99 0.01 -1.64 -15.99
C ILE A 99 -1.35 -2.09 -15.44
N VAL A 100 -2.02 -3.03 -16.10
CA VAL A 100 -3.31 -3.59 -15.65
C VAL A 100 -3.15 -4.26 -14.28
N ALA A 101 -2.12 -5.10 -14.12
CA ALA A 101 -1.83 -5.76 -12.84
C ALA A 101 -1.51 -4.76 -11.72
N PHE A 102 -0.73 -3.71 -12.04
CA PHE A 102 -0.41 -2.65 -11.08
C PHE A 102 -1.66 -1.90 -10.61
N ASN A 103 -2.53 -1.50 -11.55
CA ASN A 103 -3.78 -0.81 -11.21
C ASN A 103 -4.71 -1.70 -10.38
N ALA A 104 -4.84 -2.98 -10.73
CA ALA A 104 -5.64 -3.93 -9.95
C ALA A 104 -5.12 -4.07 -8.51
N MET A 105 -3.80 -4.09 -8.31
CA MET A 105 -3.19 -4.12 -6.97
C MET A 105 -3.38 -2.80 -6.22
N ALA A 106 -3.23 -1.66 -6.89
CA ALA A 106 -3.49 -0.35 -6.29
C ALA A 106 -4.94 -0.23 -5.81
N ASP A 107 -5.91 -0.71 -6.60
CA ASP A 107 -7.32 -0.73 -6.23
C ASP A 107 -7.61 -1.73 -5.10
N HIS A 108 -6.89 -2.84 -5.04
CA HIS A 108 -6.96 -3.77 -3.90
C HIS A 108 -6.49 -3.09 -2.61
N ILE A 109 -5.32 -2.44 -2.64
CA ILE A 109 -4.76 -1.71 -1.49
C ILE A 109 -5.69 -0.57 -1.06
N ARG A 110 -6.25 0.21 -2.01
CA ARG A 110 -7.23 1.28 -1.70
C ARG A 110 -8.48 0.74 -1.02
N ARG A 111 -9.00 -0.41 -1.47
CA ARG A 111 -10.17 -1.03 -0.86
C ARG A 111 -9.88 -1.52 0.56
N GLN A 112 -8.71 -2.10 0.78
CA GLN A 112 -8.28 -2.50 2.12
C GLN A 112 -8.08 -1.29 3.04
N SER A 113 -7.35 -0.26 2.57
CA SER A 113 -7.08 0.93 3.37
C SER A 113 -8.32 1.77 3.63
N ALA A 114 -9.32 1.75 2.75
CA ALA A 114 -10.59 2.42 2.97
C ALA A 114 -11.31 1.94 4.23
N SER A 115 -11.27 0.64 4.56
CA SER A 115 -11.89 0.10 5.78
C SER A 115 -11.20 0.61 7.05
N ALA A 116 -9.88 0.50 7.13
CA ALA A 116 -9.10 1.00 8.27
C ALA A 116 -9.20 2.53 8.43
N TRP A 117 -9.25 3.28 7.32
CA TRP A 117 -9.45 4.74 7.36
C TRP A 117 -10.84 5.14 7.84
N GLN A 118 -11.87 4.37 7.47
CA GLN A 118 -13.24 4.59 7.93
C GLN A 118 -13.36 4.33 9.43
N GLU A 119 -12.80 3.22 9.92
CA GLU A 119 -12.75 2.88 11.34
C GLU A 119 -11.99 3.96 12.15
N TYR A 120 -10.81 4.37 11.67
CA TYR A 120 -10.04 5.46 12.28
C TYR A 120 -10.85 6.76 12.36
N ARG A 121 -11.51 7.15 11.27
CA ARG A 121 -12.29 8.39 11.22
C ARG A 121 -13.48 8.35 12.18
N ALA A 122 -14.17 7.21 12.29
CA ALA A 122 -15.27 7.03 13.23
C ALA A 122 -14.77 7.17 14.68
N ALA A 123 -13.68 6.48 15.02
CA ALA A 123 -13.07 6.55 16.34
C ALA A 123 -12.60 7.97 16.70
N ALA A 124 -12.01 8.71 15.76
CA ALA A 124 -11.57 10.09 15.97
C ALA A 124 -12.74 11.03 16.30
N ILE A 125 -13.87 10.89 15.58
CA ILE A 125 -15.09 11.69 15.84
C ILE A 125 -15.67 11.37 17.22
N GLU A 126 -15.75 10.09 17.57
CA GLU A 126 -16.23 9.67 18.90
C GLU A 126 -15.35 10.22 20.02
N PHE A 127 -14.03 10.18 19.85
CA PHE A 127 -13.07 10.73 20.79
C PHE A 127 -13.26 12.23 20.99
N GLU A 128 -13.40 13.02 19.92
CA GLU A 128 -13.62 14.46 20.03
C GLU A 128 -14.93 14.80 20.75
N LYS A 129 -16.02 14.09 20.41
CA LYS A 129 -17.31 14.25 21.11
C LYS A 129 -17.19 13.96 22.61
N GLY A 130 -16.51 12.88 22.97
CA GLY A 130 -16.25 12.51 24.36
C GLY A 130 -15.45 13.59 25.09
N ARG A 131 -14.38 14.09 24.46
CA ARG A 131 -13.53 15.16 24.99
C ARG A 131 -14.32 16.45 25.23
N ASP A 132 -15.14 16.86 24.28
CA ASP A 132 -15.92 18.10 24.37
C ASP A 132 -17.01 17.99 25.46
N THR A 133 -17.66 16.83 25.55
CA THR A 133 -18.64 16.54 26.61
C THR A 133 -17.99 16.59 27.99
N ALA A 134 -16.86 15.92 28.18
CA ALA A 134 -16.11 15.96 29.44
C ALA A 134 -15.69 17.39 29.82
N SER A 135 -15.25 18.19 28.84
CA SER A 135 -14.91 19.59 29.02
C SER A 135 -16.10 20.43 29.47
N LEU A 136 -17.27 20.26 28.82
CA LEU A 136 -18.51 20.95 29.17
C LEU A 136 -18.98 20.59 30.58
N CYS A 137 -19.03 19.30 30.93
CA CYS A 137 -19.37 18.83 32.28
C CYS A 137 -18.41 19.40 33.32
N GLY A 138 -17.10 19.40 33.05
CA GLY A 138 -16.11 20.00 33.94
C GLY A 138 -16.30 21.51 34.13
N LYS A 139 -16.69 22.25 33.09
CA LYS A 139 -17.06 23.67 33.21
C LYS A 139 -18.35 23.85 34.02
N GLY A 140 -19.35 23.01 33.80
CA GLY A 140 -20.61 22.99 34.55
C GLY A 140 -20.41 22.75 36.04
N LEU A 141 -19.62 21.73 36.41
CA LEU A 141 -19.26 21.42 37.80
C LEU A 141 -18.52 22.58 38.46
N ARG A 142 -17.56 23.20 37.75
CA ARG A 142 -16.86 24.40 38.24
C ARG A 142 -17.82 25.56 38.49
N ARG A 143 -18.74 25.81 37.56
CA ARG A 143 -19.78 26.86 37.70
C ARG A 143 -20.71 26.59 38.88
N TRP A 144 -21.21 25.35 39.02
CA TRP A 144 -22.05 24.94 40.15
C TRP A 144 -21.33 25.15 41.48
N ARG A 145 -20.07 24.73 41.59
CA ARG A 145 -19.25 24.93 42.79
C ARG A 145 -19.17 26.41 43.20
N THR A 146 -19.14 27.35 42.27
CA THR A 146 -19.11 28.79 42.58
C THR A 146 -20.44 29.33 43.09
N ILE A 147 -21.57 28.87 42.54
CA ILE A 147 -22.90 29.44 42.84
C ILE A 147 -23.66 28.67 43.92
N LYS A 148 -23.23 27.44 44.24
CA LYS A 148 -23.94 26.52 45.13
C LYS A 148 -24.25 27.14 46.50
N HIS A 149 -23.22 27.62 47.21
CA HIS A 149 -23.41 28.17 48.56
C HIS A 149 -24.35 29.38 48.60
N ALA A 150 -24.23 30.30 47.64
CA ALA A 150 -25.13 31.46 47.58
C ALA A 150 -26.59 31.08 47.31
N LEU A 151 -26.82 29.98 46.58
CA LEU A 151 -28.16 29.44 46.36
C LEU A 151 -28.68 28.69 47.59
N GLU A 152 -27.83 27.91 48.28
CA GLU A 152 -28.16 27.24 49.55
C GLU A 152 -28.58 28.29 50.59
N ASP A 153 -27.77 29.33 50.81
CA ASP A 153 -28.08 30.41 51.75
C ASP A 153 -29.41 31.11 51.42
N ARG A 154 -29.71 31.28 50.13
CA ARG A 154 -30.97 31.88 49.67
C ARG A 154 -32.15 30.94 49.90
N LEU A 155 -31.94 29.63 49.72
CA LEU A 155 -32.95 28.61 49.99
C LEU A 155 -33.30 28.62 51.47
N ASP A 156 -32.30 28.55 52.36
CA ASP A 156 -32.50 28.52 53.82
C ASP A 156 -33.27 29.75 54.33
N ARG A 157 -32.98 30.94 53.77
CA ARG A 157 -33.74 32.16 54.08
C ARG A 157 -35.20 32.07 53.66
N LEU A 158 -35.45 31.62 52.43
CA LEU A 158 -36.80 31.48 51.91
C LEU A 158 -37.56 30.36 52.64
N GLU A 159 -36.88 29.29 53.04
CA GLU A 159 -37.47 28.23 53.87
C GLU A 159 -37.93 28.79 55.21
N CYS A 160 -37.13 29.63 55.88
CA CYS A 160 -37.56 30.32 57.11
C CYS A 160 -38.81 31.20 56.90
N GLU A 161 -38.98 31.80 55.72
CA GLU A 161 -40.14 32.67 55.40
C GLU A 161 -41.39 31.87 55.02
N VAL A 162 -41.22 30.73 54.36
CA VAL A 162 -42.31 29.89 53.84
C VAL A 162 -42.78 28.87 54.89
N GLN A 163 -41.94 28.50 55.85
CA GLN A 163 -42.27 27.53 56.89
C GLN A 163 -43.29 28.15 57.86
N PRO A 164 -44.55 27.68 57.89
CA PRO A 164 -45.51 28.16 58.87
C PRO A 164 -44.98 27.77 60.25
N ALA A 165 -45.05 28.69 61.22
CA ALA A 165 -44.82 28.36 62.61
C ALA A 165 -45.78 27.24 63.01
N LEU A 166 -45.30 25.99 62.99
CA LEU A 166 -46.01 24.87 63.58
C LEU A 166 -45.97 25.12 65.07
N PHE A 167 -47.06 25.71 65.55
CA PHE A 167 -47.37 25.98 66.94
C PHE A 167 -46.93 24.80 67.82
N LEU A 168 -45.94 25.02 68.66
CA LEU A 168 -45.78 24.27 69.90
C LEU A 168 -46.30 25.19 71.01
N ASN A 169 -47.40 24.74 71.61
CA ASN A 169 -48.02 25.28 72.83
C ASN A 169 -47.01 25.37 73.98
#